data_AF-A0A4W5NWU8-F1
#
_entry.id   AF-A0A4W5NWU8-F1
#
_cell.length_a   1.000
_cell.length_b   1.000
_cell.length_c   1.000
_cell.angle_alpha   90.00
_cell.angle_beta   90.00
_cell.angle_gamma   90.00
#
_symmetry.space_group_name_H-M   'P 1'
#
loop_
_entity.id
_entity.type
_entity.pdbx_description
1 polymer ?
#
loop_
_entity_poly.entity_id
_entity_poly.type
_entity_poly.pdbx_seq_one_letter_code
_entity_poly.pdbx_strand_id
1 'polypeptide(L)'
;MVVVQSYCEASASISEAWLEGGISPCFYFTLVPTVLLTLSFFFGTFHCVCYRRYGTEMEPKFVPRSRLYGLQLAVSLLLLLQFLGGLVWRVAGGGELPGYVVLYGCLSMLGWAWAVALLKLERSRVLVRDRTRGHSTVLLLFWAVAFSAENLVFVSWASPYWWWGLENTQKQDVIRMMKIMTAVEIEEGMTQQEEMR
;
A
#
# COMPACT_ATOMS: atom_id res chain seq x y z
N MET A 1 10.72 -21.68 -0.23
CA MET A 1 9.75 -21.68 -1.34
C MET A 1 8.58 -20.81 -0.91
N VAL A 2 8.32 -19.71 -1.62
CA VAL A 2 7.21 -18.80 -1.28
C VAL A 2 5.92 -19.42 -1.77
N VAL A 3 5.00 -19.69 -0.86
CA VAL A 3 3.66 -20.17 -1.21
C VAL A 3 2.74 -18.94 -1.22
N VAL A 4 2.21 -18.64 -2.41
CA VAL A 4 1.17 -17.62 -2.56
C VAL A 4 -0.16 -18.27 -2.20
N GLN A 5 -0.77 -17.84 -1.10
CA GLN A 5 -2.11 -18.29 -0.71
C GLN A 5 -3.20 -17.62 -1.58
N SER A 6 -4.46 -17.84 -1.22
CA SER A 6 -5.61 -17.13 -1.79
C SER A 6 -5.40 -15.60 -1.79
N TYR A 7 -6.04 -14.91 -2.76
CA TYR A 7 -5.82 -13.48 -2.98
C TYR A 7 -6.17 -12.63 -1.74
N CYS A 8 -7.27 -12.96 -1.07
CA CYS A 8 -7.63 -12.48 0.27
C CYS A 8 -7.54 -13.65 1.28
N GLU A 9 -7.53 -13.32 2.57
CA GLU A 9 -7.65 -14.32 3.66
C GLU A 9 -8.98 -15.09 3.55
N ALA A 10 -9.00 -16.34 4.00
CA ALA A 10 -10.04 -17.34 3.70
C ALA A 10 -11.49 -16.94 4.09
N SER A 11 -11.69 -15.92 4.92
CA SER A 11 -12.99 -15.41 5.36
C SER A 11 -13.41 -14.08 4.71
N ALA A 12 -12.54 -13.42 3.94
CA ALA A 12 -12.77 -12.07 3.44
C ALA A 12 -12.94 -12.04 1.91
N SER A 13 -14.05 -11.47 1.44
CA SER A 13 -14.29 -11.24 0.02
C SER A 13 -13.86 -9.83 -0.40
N ILE A 14 -13.42 -9.66 -1.65
CA ILE A 14 -13.06 -8.33 -2.19
C ILE A 14 -14.28 -7.41 -2.34
N SER A 15 -15.49 -7.99 -2.40
CA SER A 15 -16.76 -7.28 -2.52
C SER A 15 -17.24 -6.64 -1.22
N GLU A 16 -16.72 -7.07 -0.07
CA GLU A 16 -17.07 -6.50 1.23
C GLU A 16 -16.11 -5.36 1.60
N ALA A 17 -16.52 -4.14 1.27
CA ALA A 17 -15.74 -2.94 1.54
C ALA A 17 -15.73 -2.52 3.03
N TRP A 18 -16.73 -2.95 3.81
CA TRP A 18 -16.92 -2.54 5.20
C TRP A 18 -17.17 -3.75 6.11
N LEU A 19 -16.32 -3.92 7.13
CA LEU A 19 -16.36 -5.05 8.06
C LEU A 19 -16.16 -4.55 9.50
N GLU A 20 -17.09 -4.90 10.39
CA GLU A 20 -17.09 -4.55 11.83
C GLU A 20 -16.55 -3.14 12.16
N GLY A 21 -17.13 -2.12 11.53
CA GLY A 21 -16.82 -0.72 11.84
C GLY A 21 -15.54 -0.16 11.22
N GLY A 22 -14.93 -0.84 10.23
CA GLY A 22 -13.84 -0.28 9.42
C GLY A 22 -13.75 -0.87 8.02
N ILE A 23 -12.77 -0.40 7.26
CA ILE A 23 -12.50 -0.86 5.89
C ILE A 23 -11.75 -2.19 5.94
N SER A 24 -12.15 -3.16 5.11
CA SER A 24 -11.46 -4.45 5.05
C SER A 24 -10.03 -4.28 4.48
N PRO A 25 -8.99 -4.91 5.08
CA PRO A 25 -7.61 -4.76 4.62
C PRO A 25 -7.40 -5.18 3.15
N CYS A 26 -8.02 -6.29 2.72
CA CYS A 26 -7.89 -6.77 1.34
C CYS A 26 -8.44 -5.76 0.32
N PHE A 27 -9.59 -5.15 0.62
CA PHE A 27 -10.19 -4.11 -0.24
C PHE A 27 -9.33 -2.85 -0.26
N TYR A 28 -8.90 -2.35 0.91
CA TYR A 28 -8.11 -1.14 1.02
C TYR A 28 -6.77 -1.24 0.28
N PHE A 29 -5.99 -2.29 0.55
CA PHE A 29 -4.68 -2.51 -0.07
C PHE A 29 -4.78 -2.84 -1.56
N THR A 30 -5.96 -3.18 -2.08
CA THR A 30 -6.20 -3.29 -3.53
C THR A 30 -6.63 -1.95 -4.13
N LEU A 31 -7.55 -1.24 -3.49
CA LEU A 31 -8.15 -0.01 -4.01
C LEU A 31 -7.13 1.14 -4.09
N VAL A 32 -6.38 1.38 -3.01
CA VAL A 32 -5.43 2.51 -2.96
C VAL A 32 -4.39 2.45 -4.07
N PRO A 33 -3.62 1.35 -4.26
CA PRO A 33 -2.59 1.32 -5.28
C PRO A 33 -3.17 1.24 -6.70
N THR A 34 -4.37 0.68 -6.90
CA THR A 34 -5.02 0.67 -8.21
C THR A 34 -5.48 2.07 -8.62
N VAL A 35 -6.09 2.83 -7.71
CA VAL A 35 -6.46 4.24 -7.96
C VAL A 35 -5.21 5.08 -8.19
N LEU A 36 -4.18 4.96 -7.35
CA LEU A 36 -2.92 5.71 -7.53
C LEU A 36 -2.24 5.38 -8.85
N LEU A 37 -2.15 4.09 -9.22
CA LEU A 37 -1.51 3.70 -10.48
C LEU A 37 -2.32 4.14 -11.68
N THR A 38 -3.65 3.98 -11.68
CA THR A 38 -4.50 4.40 -12.80
C THR A 38 -4.39 5.91 -13.01
N LEU A 39 -4.48 6.71 -11.95
CA LEU A 39 -4.29 8.16 -12.04
C LEU A 39 -2.92 8.51 -12.60
N SER A 40 -1.85 7.94 -12.05
CA SER A 40 -0.48 8.18 -12.52
C SER A 40 -0.27 7.73 -13.97
N PHE A 41 -0.78 6.57 -14.34
CA PHE A 41 -0.56 6.01 -15.66
C PHE A 41 -1.37 6.77 -16.71
N PHE A 42 -2.69 6.96 -16.53
CA PHE A 42 -3.51 7.66 -17.53
C PHE A 42 -3.14 9.14 -17.65
N PHE A 43 -3.16 9.88 -16.54
CA PHE A 43 -2.87 11.31 -16.59
C PHE A 43 -1.38 11.56 -16.81
N GLY A 44 -0.49 10.75 -16.24
CA GLY A 44 0.95 10.89 -16.44
C GLY A 44 1.39 10.53 -17.85
N THR A 45 0.85 9.48 -18.48
CA THR A 45 1.17 9.19 -19.89
C THR A 45 0.65 10.29 -20.81
N PHE A 46 -0.57 10.78 -20.58
CA PHE A 46 -1.11 11.93 -21.31
C PHE A 46 -0.20 13.16 -21.16
N HIS A 47 0.21 13.47 -19.94
CA HIS A 47 1.14 14.56 -19.64
C HIS A 47 2.49 14.35 -20.33
N CYS A 48 3.06 13.15 -20.29
CA CYS A 48 4.29 12.79 -21.00
C CYS A 48 4.15 13.02 -22.51
N VAL A 49 3.04 12.60 -23.13
CA VAL A 49 2.79 12.79 -24.57
C VAL A 49 2.68 14.28 -24.90
N CYS A 50 1.95 15.06 -24.09
CA CYS A 50 1.85 16.51 -24.27
C CYS A 50 3.23 17.18 -24.17
N TYR A 51 4.05 16.84 -23.18
CA TYR A 51 5.40 17.40 -23.02
C TYR A 51 6.38 16.94 -24.11
N ARG A 52 6.23 15.71 -24.63
CA ARG A 52 7.03 15.26 -25.77
C ARG A 52 6.68 16.00 -27.05
N ARG A 53 5.39 16.31 -27.26
CA ARG A 53 4.89 16.95 -28.48
C ARG A 53 5.02 18.47 -28.48
N TYR A 54 4.83 19.11 -27.33
CA TYR A 54 4.76 20.58 -27.22
C TYR A 54 5.83 21.19 -26.28
N GLY A 55 6.65 20.36 -25.64
CA GLY A 55 7.66 20.81 -24.69
C GLY A 55 9.01 21.11 -25.35
N THR A 56 9.61 22.22 -24.96
CA THR A 56 10.99 22.58 -25.29
C THR A 56 11.93 22.20 -24.14
N GLU A 57 13.17 21.83 -24.45
CA GLU A 57 14.16 21.55 -23.40
C GLU A 57 14.56 22.84 -22.69
N MET A 58 14.59 22.77 -21.36
CA MET A 58 15.04 23.88 -20.53
C MET A 58 16.56 23.98 -20.58
N GLU A 59 17.06 25.16 -20.93
CA GLU A 59 18.50 25.42 -20.82
C GLU A 59 18.90 25.41 -19.32
N PRO A 60 20.00 24.72 -18.94
CA PRO A 60 20.31 24.42 -17.53
C PRO A 60 20.49 25.66 -16.66
N LYS A 61 20.73 26.83 -17.26
CA LYS A 61 20.85 28.12 -16.58
C LYS A 61 19.54 28.64 -15.98
N PHE A 62 18.38 28.18 -16.46
CA PHE A 62 17.06 28.67 -16.01
C PHE A 62 16.33 27.71 -15.07
N VAL A 63 16.94 26.59 -14.67
CA VAL A 63 16.31 25.62 -13.79
C VAL A 63 16.28 26.17 -12.35
N PRO A 64 15.10 26.50 -11.79
CA PRO A 64 15.02 27.03 -10.44
C PRO A 64 15.47 25.98 -9.42
N ARG A 65 16.42 26.34 -8.55
CA ARG A 65 16.89 25.49 -7.46
C ARG A 65 15.93 25.57 -6.26
N SER A 66 14.78 24.94 -6.37
CA SER A 66 13.85 24.81 -5.23
C SER A 66 14.31 23.70 -4.29
N ARG A 67 14.41 24.00 -2.99
CA ARG A 67 14.66 23.00 -1.93
C ARG A 67 13.48 22.05 -1.77
N LEU A 68 12.25 22.53 -1.98
CA LEU A 68 11.02 21.72 -1.91
C LEU A 68 11.02 20.60 -2.94
N TYR A 69 11.50 20.86 -4.17
CA TYR A 69 11.66 19.80 -5.17
C TYR A 69 12.60 18.69 -4.68
N GLY A 70 13.72 19.08 -4.04
CA GLY A 70 14.67 18.11 -3.48
C GLY A 70 14.03 17.25 -2.40
N LEU A 71 13.24 17.87 -1.52
CA LEU A 71 12.49 17.17 -0.49
C LEU A 71 11.43 16.24 -1.11
N GLN A 72 10.64 16.71 -2.06
CA GLN A 72 9.61 15.90 -2.73
C GLN A 72 10.21 14.69 -3.46
N LEU A 73 11.34 14.88 -4.14
CA LEU A 73 12.07 13.79 -4.79
C LEU A 73 12.62 12.80 -3.77
N ALA A 74 13.23 13.29 -2.68
CA ALA A 74 13.76 12.45 -1.62
C ALA A 74 12.67 11.60 -0.96
N VAL A 75 11.52 12.21 -0.63
CA VAL A 75 10.37 11.48 -0.05
C VAL A 75 9.81 10.46 -1.04
N SER A 76 9.65 10.82 -2.32
CA SER A 76 9.14 9.88 -3.33
C SER A 76 10.08 8.67 -3.52
N LEU A 77 11.40 8.90 -3.50
CA LEU A 77 12.41 7.84 -3.59
C LEU A 77 12.44 6.97 -2.33
N LEU A 78 12.31 7.59 -1.14
CA LEU A 78 12.25 6.86 0.11
C LEU A 78 11.03 5.94 0.18
N LEU A 79 9.87 6.42 -0.27
CA LEU A 79 8.64 5.62 -0.35
C LEU A 79 8.78 4.46 -1.34
N LEU A 80 9.35 4.71 -2.53
CA LEU A 80 9.66 3.66 -3.49
C LEU A 80 10.58 2.59 -2.88
N LEU A 81 11.63 3.00 -2.18
CA LEU A 81 12.58 2.09 -1.54
C LEU A 81 11.92 1.33 -0.38
N GLN A 82 11.01 1.96 0.36
CA GLN A 82 10.25 1.32 1.43
C GLN A 82 9.38 0.17 0.88
N PHE A 83 8.68 0.37 -0.24
CA PHE A 83 7.87 -0.69 -0.85
C PHE A 83 8.73 -1.81 -1.43
N LEU A 84 9.86 -1.48 -2.07
CA LEU A 84 10.84 -2.46 -2.55
C LEU A 84 11.42 -3.29 -1.40
N GLY A 85 11.94 -2.61 -0.38
CA GLY A 85 12.55 -3.24 0.79
C GLY A 85 11.55 -4.09 1.57
N GLY A 86 10.33 -3.60 1.75
CA GLY A 86 9.24 -4.35 2.36
C GLY A 86 8.90 -5.63 1.61
N LEU A 87 8.79 -5.57 0.28
CA LEU A 87 8.53 -6.76 -0.54
C LEU A 87 9.69 -7.76 -0.47
N VAL A 88 10.93 -7.29 -0.62
CA VAL A 88 12.13 -8.14 -0.53
C VAL A 88 12.26 -8.80 0.84
N TRP A 89 12.02 -8.06 1.91
CA TRP A 89 12.06 -8.58 3.28
C TRP A 89 11.02 -9.69 3.49
N ARG A 90 9.79 -9.49 3.01
CA ARG A 90 8.72 -10.49 3.13
C ARG A 90 9.01 -11.74 2.30
N VAL A 91 9.57 -11.58 1.10
CA VAL A 91 10.01 -12.70 0.24
C VAL A 91 11.17 -13.46 0.88
N ALA A 92 12.14 -12.76 1.47
CA ALA A 92 13.29 -13.36 2.16
C ALA A 92 12.90 -14.07 3.45
N GLY A 93 11.87 -13.58 4.15
CA GLY A 93 11.33 -14.17 5.37
C GLY A 93 10.63 -15.52 5.18
N GLY A 94 10.40 -15.97 3.94
CA GLY A 94 9.95 -17.33 3.62
C GLY A 94 8.57 -17.72 4.16
N GLY A 95 7.79 -16.77 4.67
CA GLY A 95 6.43 -17.00 5.18
C GLY A 95 5.39 -17.14 4.07
N GLU A 96 4.16 -17.47 4.45
CA GLU A 96 3.01 -17.43 3.55
C GLU A 96 2.67 -15.96 3.23
N LEU A 97 2.63 -15.59 1.94
CA LEU A 97 2.29 -14.23 1.52
C LEU A 97 0.89 -14.21 0.89
N PRO A 98 -0.03 -13.37 1.40
CA PRO A 98 -1.30 -13.11 0.74
C PRO A 98 -1.08 -12.42 -0.62
N GLY A 99 -1.89 -12.78 -1.62
CA GLY A 99 -1.77 -12.23 -2.97
C GLY A 99 -1.92 -10.70 -3.04
N TYR A 100 -2.81 -10.12 -2.24
CA TYR A 100 -3.03 -8.67 -2.20
C TYR A 100 -1.77 -7.88 -1.76
N VAL A 101 -0.90 -8.48 -0.94
CA VAL A 101 0.33 -7.82 -0.47
C VAL A 101 1.33 -7.66 -1.61
N VAL A 102 1.44 -8.68 -2.46
CA VAL A 102 2.31 -8.65 -3.64
C VAL A 102 1.80 -7.61 -4.64
N LEU A 103 0.48 -7.61 -4.90
CA LEU A 103 -0.15 -6.63 -5.78
C LEU A 103 0.06 -5.21 -5.27
N TYR A 104 -0.16 -4.97 -3.98
CA TYR A 104 0.07 -3.67 -3.33
C TYR A 104 1.51 -3.20 -3.50
N GLY A 105 2.50 -4.07 -3.23
CA GLY A 105 3.91 -3.76 -3.42
C GLY A 105 4.22 -3.39 -4.87
N CYS A 106 3.83 -4.24 -5.82
CA CYS A 106 4.10 -4.03 -7.25
C CYS A 106 3.48 -2.76 -7.80
N LEU A 107 2.18 -2.54 -7.58
CA LEU A 107 1.47 -1.37 -8.08
C LEU A 107 1.97 -0.08 -7.43
N SER A 108 2.26 -0.10 -6.12
CA SER A 108 2.81 1.07 -5.41
C SER A 108 4.21 1.43 -5.93
N MET A 109 5.08 0.43 -6.13
CA MET A 109 6.41 0.65 -6.72
C MET A 109 6.31 1.31 -8.11
N LEU A 110 5.41 0.81 -8.96
CA LEU A 110 5.18 1.40 -10.28
C LEU A 110 4.62 2.82 -10.18
N GLY A 111 3.67 3.07 -9.27
CA GLY A 111 3.10 4.39 -9.04
C GLY A 111 4.14 5.42 -8.61
N TRP A 112 4.99 5.09 -7.63
CA TRP A 112 6.07 5.98 -7.15
C TRP A 112 7.18 6.15 -8.19
N ALA A 113 7.51 5.09 -8.95
CA ALA A 113 8.49 5.19 -10.04
C ALA A 113 7.99 6.16 -11.12
N TRP A 114 6.69 6.11 -11.44
CA TRP A 114 6.07 7.03 -12.38
C TRP A 114 6.03 8.47 -11.85
N ALA A 115 5.72 8.67 -10.57
CA ALA A 115 5.76 10.00 -9.94
C ALA A 115 7.18 10.62 -10.01
N VAL A 116 8.23 9.84 -9.77
CA VAL A 116 9.63 10.28 -9.92
C VAL A 116 9.96 10.59 -11.38
N ALA A 117 9.48 9.78 -12.33
CA ALA A 117 9.67 10.03 -13.76
C ALA A 117 9.00 11.34 -14.21
N LEU A 118 7.75 11.60 -13.76
CA LEU A 118 7.02 12.84 -14.03
C LEU A 118 7.73 14.06 -13.42
N LEU A 119 8.19 13.96 -12.17
CA LEU A 119 8.99 15.00 -11.51
C LEU A 119 10.25 15.36 -12.31
N LYS A 120 10.97 14.35 -12.83
CA LYS A 120 12.15 14.57 -13.68
C LYS A 120 11.78 15.20 -15.02
N LEU A 121 10.68 14.76 -15.63
CA LEU A 121 10.22 15.29 -16.91
C LEU A 121 9.83 16.77 -16.79
N GLU A 122 9.06 17.13 -15.77
CA GLU A 122 8.64 18.52 -15.48
C GLU A 122 9.83 19.44 -15.23
N ARG A 123 10.92 18.92 -14.66
CA ARG A 123 12.13 19.70 -14.44
C ARG A 123 12.96 19.89 -15.72
N SER A 124 12.93 18.92 -16.62
CA SER A 124 13.76 18.92 -17.83
C SER A 124 13.11 19.63 -19.02
N ARG A 125 11.78 19.65 -19.07
CA ARG A 125 11.00 20.11 -20.21
C ARG A 125 10.01 21.16 -19.72
N VAL A 126 9.82 22.24 -20.47
CA VAL A 126 8.78 23.23 -20.17
C VAL A 126 7.90 23.47 -21.38
N LEU A 127 6.59 23.57 -21.09
CA LEU A 127 5.58 23.93 -22.06
C LEU A 127 5.67 25.42 -22.34
N VAL A 128 5.79 25.77 -23.62
CA VAL A 128 5.96 27.14 -24.12
C VAL A 128 4.82 28.08 -23.69
N ARG A 129 3.64 27.53 -23.33
CA ARG A 129 2.44 28.30 -22.97
C ARG A 129 2.17 28.40 -21.47
N ASP A 130 2.96 27.74 -20.63
CA ASP A 130 2.70 27.75 -19.19
C ASP A 130 3.41 28.94 -18.51
N ARG A 131 2.65 30.03 -18.32
CA ARG A 131 3.09 31.23 -17.58
C ARG A 131 3.23 30.94 -16.08
N THR A 132 2.53 29.93 -15.59
CA THR A 132 2.58 29.48 -14.20
C THR A 132 3.65 28.41 -14.04
N ARG A 133 4.78 28.76 -13.38
CA ARG A 133 5.83 27.83 -12.94
C ARG A 133 5.36 26.89 -11.80
N GLY A 134 4.08 26.54 -11.77
CA GLY A 134 3.48 25.66 -10.77
C GLY A 134 3.81 24.19 -11.05
N HIS A 135 3.66 23.34 -10.03
CA HIS A 135 3.69 21.90 -10.21
C HIS A 135 2.56 21.44 -11.14
N SER A 136 2.77 20.33 -11.88
CA SER A 136 1.69 19.75 -12.68
C SER A 136 0.50 19.38 -11.78
N THR A 137 -0.69 19.71 -12.26
CA THR A 137 -1.97 19.30 -11.65
C THR A 137 -2.04 17.79 -11.44
N VAL A 138 -1.41 17.01 -12.32
CA VAL A 138 -1.36 15.54 -12.22
C VAL A 138 -0.57 15.10 -11.00
N LEU A 139 0.60 15.70 -10.78
CA LEU A 139 1.46 15.37 -9.65
C LEU A 139 0.82 15.81 -8.32
N LEU A 140 0.18 16.99 -8.31
CA LEU A 140 -0.61 17.47 -7.19
C LEU A 140 -1.77 16.51 -6.86
N LEU A 141 -2.51 16.06 -7.87
CA LEU A 141 -3.60 15.10 -7.69
C LEU A 141 -3.09 13.77 -7.14
N PHE A 142 -1.98 13.24 -7.67
CA PHE A 142 -1.35 12.01 -7.17
C PHE A 142 -0.99 12.13 -5.69
N TRP A 143 -0.31 13.22 -5.31
CA TRP A 143 0.05 13.49 -3.91
C TRP A 143 -1.16 13.71 -3.01
N ALA A 144 -2.21 14.38 -3.51
CA ALA A 144 -3.45 14.58 -2.77
C ALA A 144 -4.13 13.24 -2.47
N VAL A 145 -4.25 12.35 -3.46
CA VAL A 145 -4.83 11.02 -3.27
C VAL A 145 -3.98 10.16 -2.33
N ALA A 146 -2.65 10.20 -2.47
CA ALA A 146 -1.75 9.51 -1.55
C ALA A 146 -1.95 10.01 -0.11
N PHE A 147 -2.05 11.33 0.09
CA PHE A 147 -2.33 11.91 1.39
C PHE A 147 -3.72 11.52 1.91
N SER A 148 -4.76 11.57 1.08
CA SER A 148 -6.10 11.15 1.46
C SER A 148 -6.15 9.68 1.86
N ALA A 149 -5.40 8.80 1.20
CA ALA A 149 -5.31 7.39 1.57
C ALA A 149 -4.74 7.24 2.99
N GLU A 150 -3.61 7.87 3.29
CA GLU A 150 -3.02 7.84 4.65
C GLU A 150 -3.99 8.37 5.73
N ASN A 151 -4.80 9.38 5.40
CA ASN A 151 -5.80 9.90 6.32
C ASN A 151 -7.04 9.01 6.44
N LEU A 152 -7.34 8.19 5.43
CA LEU A 152 -8.46 7.25 5.46
C LEU A 152 -8.27 6.19 6.55
N VAL A 153 -7.03 5.95 6.96
CA VAL A 153 -6.68 5.11 8.09
C VAL A 153 -7.35 5.60 9.40
N PHE A 154 -7.49 6.91 9.59
CA PHE A 154 -8.19 7.46 10.76
C PHE A 154 -9.68 7.12 10.79
N VAL A 155 -10.30 6.91 9.62
CA VAL A 155 -11.71 6.49 9.53
C VAL A 155 -11.90 5.08 10.09
N SER A 156 -10.90 4.21 9.93
CA SER A 156 -10.94 2.83 10.43
C SER A 156 -10.33 2.66 11.84
N TRP A 157 -10.17 3.75 12.60
CA TRP A 157 -9.53 3.74 13.92
C TRP A 157 -10.19 2.80 14.93
N ALA A 158 -11.50 2.59 14.83
CA ALA A 158 -12.27 1.74 15.74
C ALA A 158 -12.30 0.25 15.36
N SER A 159 -11.71 -0.14 14.22
CA SER A 159 -11.81 -1.51 13.71
C SER A 159 -10.74 -2.44 14.29
N PRO A 160 -11.11 -3.66 14.75
CA PRO A 160 -10.17 -4.63 15.30
C PRO A 160 -9.25 -5.27 14.25
N TYR A 161 -9.62 -5.22 12.96
CA TYR A 161 -8.86 -5.84 11.86
C TYR A 161 -7.77 -4.94 11.26
N TRP A 162 -7.61 -3.73 11.78
CA TRP A 162 -6.59 -2.80 11.31
C TRP A 162 -5.24 -2.99 12.04
N TRP A 163 -4.13 -2.47 11.49
CA TRP A 163 -2.77 -2.76 12.00
C TRP A 163 -2.53 -2.47 13.50
N TRP A 164 -3.41 -1.70 14.17
CA TRP A 164 -3.34 -1.39 15.60
C TRP A 164 -4.18 -2.35 16.46
N GLY A 165 -5.17 -3.02 15.86
CA GLY A 165 -5.99 -4.05 16.49
C GLY A 165 -5.43 -5.48 16.32
N LEU A 166 -4.48 -5.67 15.39
CA LEU A 166 -3.85 -6.98 15.09
C LEU A 166 -3.11 -7.63 16.27
N GLU A 167 -2.79 -6.88 17.33
CA GLU A 167 -2.11 -7.42 18.52
C GLU A 167 -2.98 -8.43 19.31
N ASN A 168 -4.31 -8.37 19.15
CA ASN A 168 -5.23 -9.28 19.84
C ASN A 168 -5.44 -10.61 19.11
N THR A 169 -5.25 -10.68 17.79
CA THR A 169 -5.51 -11.91 17.02
C THR A 169 -4.39 -12.94 17.20
N GLN A 170 -3.13 -12.50 17.24
CA GLN A 170 -2.00 -13.39 17.57
C GLN A 170 -2.06 -13.94 19.00
N LYS A 171 -2.66 -13.19 19.95
CA LYS A 171 -2.94 -13.70 21.30
C LYS A 171 -4.17 -14.64 21.33
N GLN A 172 -5.14 -14.44 20.45
CA GLN A 172 -6.36 -15.27 20.41
C GLN A 172 -6.10 -16.69 19.93
N ASP A 173 -5.17 -16.94 19.00
CA ASP A 173 -4.84 -18.31 18.58
C ASP A 173 -4.17 -19.12 19.70
N VAL A 174 -3.33 -18.46 20.52
CA VAL A 174 -2.71 -19.07 21.71
C VAL A 174 -3.77 -19.33 22.80
N ILE A 175 -4.73 -18.43 22.99
CA ILE A 175 -5.83 -18.61 23.96
C ILE A 175 -6.82 -19.70 23.48
N ARG A 176 -7.03 -19.84 22.16
CA ARG A 176 -7.90 -20.88 21.59
C ARG A 176 -7.22 -22.26 21.68
N MET A 177 -5.92 -22.36 21.45
CA MET A 177 -5.16 -23.59 21.74
C MET A 177 -5.17 -23.94 23.24
N MET A 178 -5.03 -22.94 24.13
CA MET A 178 -5.05 -23.18 25.57
C MET A 178 -6.44 -23.66 26.07
N LYS A 179 -7.54 -23.14 25.50
CA LYS A 179 -8.90 -23.62 25.77
C LYS A 179 -9.18 -25.01 25.20
N ILE A 180 -8.62 -25.36 24.04
CA ILE A 180 -8.77 -26.70 23.46
C ILE A 180 -7.96 -27.73 24.28
N MET A 181 -6.76 -27.38 24.76
CA MET A 181 -5.99 -28.24 25.68
C MET A 181 -6.70 -28.44 27.02
N THR A 182 -7.29 -27.38 27.62
CA THR A 182 -8.06 -27.55 28.88
C THR A 182 -9.35 -28.35 28.68
N ALA A 183 -9.99 -28.28 27.51
CA ALA A 183 -11.16 -29.10 27.21
C ALA A 183 -10.78 -30.59 27.04
N VAL A 184 -9.65 -30.88 26.40
CA VAL A 184 -9.15 -32.26 26.21
C VAL A 184 -8.70 -32.88 27.55
N GLU A 185 -8.03 -32.14 28.44
CA GLU A 185 -7.60 -32.63 29.76
C GLU A 185 -8.78 -32.95 30.71
N ILE A 186 -9.90 -32.21 30.60
CA ILE A 186 -11.11 -32.50 31.38
C ILE A 186 -11.82 -33.75 30.84
N GLU A 187 -11.79 -33.98 29.53
CA GLU A 187 -12.40 -35.15 28.91
C GLU A 187 -11.61 -36.44 29.23
N GLU A 188 -10.28 -36.41 29.17
CA GLU A 188 -9.43 -37.55 29.57
C GLU A 188 -9.52 -37.89 31.07
N GLY A 189 -9.70 -36.89 31.92
CA GLY A 189 -9.87 -37.08 33.37
C GLY A 189 -11.18 -37.76 33.76
N MET A 190 -12.27 -37.56 33.00
CA MET A 190 -13.54 -38.23 33.26
C MET A 190 -13.54 -39.69 32.80
N THR A 191 -12.87 -40.01 31.69
CA THR A 191 -12.79 -41.39 31.16
C THR A 191 -12.01 -42.32 32.09
N GLN A 192 -10.93 -41.83 32.72
CA GLN A 192 -10.14 -42.57 33.71
C GLN A 192 -10.90 -42.84 35.02
N GLN A 193 -11.91 -42.02 35.36
CA GLN A 193 -12.70 -42.17 36.57
C GLN A 193 -13.90 -43.13 36.39
N GLU A 194 -14.38 -43.30 35.15
CA GLU A 194 -15.38 -44.31 34.79
C GLU A 194 -14.80 -45.72 34.63
N GLU A 195 -13.53 -45.86 34.22
CA GLU A 195 -12.87 -47.18 34.07
C GLU A 195 -12.43 -47.81 35.41
N MET A 196 -12.46 -47.04 36.50
CA MET A 196 -12.05 -47.46 37.85
C MET A 196 -13.23 -47.71 38.82
N ARG A 197 -14.47 -47.58 38.33
CA ARG A 197 -15.72 -47.89 39.04
C ARG A 197 -16.36 -49.15 38.48
#